data_AF-A0A8T7M8Y3-F1
#
_entry.id   AF-A0A8T7M8Y3-F1
#
_cell.length_a   1.000
_cell.length_b   1.000
_cell.length_c   1.000
_cell.angle_alpha   90.00
_cell.angle_beta   90.00
_cell.angle_gamma   90.00
#
_symmetry.space_group_name_H-M   'P 1'
#
loop_
_entity.id
_entity.type
_entity.pdbx_description
1 polymer ?
#
loop_
_entity_poly.entity_id
_entity_poly.type
_entity_poly.pdbx_seq_one_letter_code
_entity_poly.pdbx_strand_id
1 'polypeptide(L)'
;MIHSFSIFLHYMGFLALAGGAIGSIIAVNTVWSLLCSSPSQALGVSRLIKRYEVLLHSGSVLLLVSETLVLVSSALSSDAFLQGVGGLLVYLLLFINGLFLAKPAWDKLAKLMPQWMMANGSIPSLMAAMEHTSTLYTKEEVETSLKRVSNRLELFQWSETILLFSMLVLIAL
;
A
#
# COMPACT_ATOMS: atom_id res chain seq x y z
N MET A 1 -7.95 -31.03 9.32
CA MET A 1 -6.62 -30.36 9.46
C MET A 1 -6.45 -29.26 8.42
N ILE A 2 -6.58 -29.55 7.12
CA ILE A 2 -6.45 -28.55 6.03
C ILE A 2 -7.41 -27.37 6.21
N HIS A 3 -8.69 -27.64 6.52
CA HIS A 3 -9.69 -26.59 6.73
C HIS A 3 -9.34 -25.64 7.88
N SER A 4 -8.96 -26.16 9.05
CA SER A 4 -8.54 -25.35 10.21
C SER A 4 -7.28 -24.53 9.92
N PHE A 5 -6.33 -25.08 9.16
CA PHE A 5 -5.14 -24.36 8.74
C PHE A 5 -5.45 -23.24 7.74
N SER A 6 -6.35 -23.51 6.78
CA SER A 6 -6.86 -22.49 5.85
C SER A 6 -7.52 -21.32 6.59
N ILE A 7 -8.39 -21.59 7.56
CA ILE A 7 -9.02 -20.57 8.40
C ILE A 7 -7.97 -19.77 9.17
N PHE A 8 -6.96 -20.42 9.74
CA PHE A 8 -5.86 -19.73 10.43
C PHE A 8 -5.11 -18.77 9.49
N LEU A 9 -4.73 -19.23 8.29
CA LEU A 9 -4.11 -18.36 7.29
C LEU A 9 -5.01 -17.21 6.87
N HIS A 10 -6.32 -17.45 6.80
CA HIS A 10 -7.31 -16.43 6.47
C HIS A 10 -7.29 -15.28 7.48
N TYR A 11 -7.40 -15.59 8.77
CA TYR A 11 -7.38 -14.58 9.82
C TYR A 11 -6.05 -13.84 9.90
N MET A 12 -4.93 -14.55 9.75
CA MET A 12 -3.60 -13.92 9.72
C MET A 12 -3.44 -13.00 8.50
N GLY A 13 -3.95 -13.42 7.34
CA GLY A 13 -3.96 -12.61 6.12
C GLY A 13 -4.79 -11.34 6.29
N PHE A 14 -5.97 -11.46 6.88
CA PHE A 14 -6.86 -10.34 7.17
C PHE A 14 -6.23 -9.36 8.16
N LEU A 15 -5.63 -9.84 9.25
CA LEU A 15 -4.94 -9.01 10.24
C LEU A 15 -3.78 -8.24 9.61
N ALA A 16 -2.98 -8.89 8.77
CA ALA A 16 -1.88 -8.27 8.05
C ALA A 16 -2.37 -7.19 7.07
N LEU A 17 -3.45 -7.46 6.34
CA LEU A 17 -4.06 -6.49 5.42
C LEU A 17 -4.65 -5.28 6.16
N ALA A 18 -5.47 -5.51 7.18
CA ALA A 18 -6.09 -4.44 7.95
C ALA A 18 -5.03 -3.57 8.66
N GLY A 19 -4.06 -4.21 9.32
CA GLY A 19 -2.95 -3.50 9.98
C GLY A 19 -2.06 -2.76 8.98
N GLY A 20 -1.79 -3.36 7.83
CA GLY A 20 -1.05 -2.75 6.72
C GLY A 20 -1.75 -1.51 6.16
N ALA A 21 -3.06 -1.60 5.90
CA ALA A 21 -3.86 -0.51 5.34
C ALA A 21 -3.99 0.66 6.33
N ILE A 22 -4.38 0.38 7.58
CA ILE A 22 -4.50 1.42 8.62
C ILE A 22 -3.13 2.09 8.85
N GLY A 23 -2.07 1.31 8.97
CA GLY A 23 -0.71 1.83 9.15
C GLY A 23 -0.23 2.65 7.96
N SER A 24 -0.51 2.20 6.74
CA SER A 24 -0.26 2.93 5.50
C SER A 24 -0.94 4.29 5.53
N ILE A 25 -2.27 4.35 5.74
CA ILE A 25 -3.05 5.60 5.78
C ILE A 25 -2.49 6.59 6.81
N ILE A 26 -2.23 6.12 8.03
CA ILE A 26 -1.67 6.97 9.10
C ILE A 26 -0.30 7.50 8.69
N ALA A 27 0.55 6.67 8.11
CA ALA A 27 1.88 7.08 7.66
C ALA A 27 1.81 8.10 6.51
N VAL A 28 0.89 7.94 5.55
CA VAL A 28 0.64 8.92 4.48
C VAL A 28 0.30 10.28 5.05
N ASN A 29 -0.71 10.33 5.92
CA ASN A 29 -1.21 11.57 6.49
C ASN A 29 -0.12 12.25 7.32
N THR A 30 0.67 11.44 8.04
CA THR A 30 1.82 11.93 8.81
C THR A 30 2.90 12.51 7.89
N VAL A 31 3.26 11.83 6.79
CA VAL A 31 4.21 12.35 5.80
C VAL A 31 3.75 13.69 5.25
N TRP A 32 2.49 13.83 4.86
CA TRP A 32 1.96 15.10 4.35
C TRP A 32 1.99 16.21 5.39
N SER A 33 1.65 15.92 6.64
CA SER A 33 1.70 16.90 7.74
C SER A 33 3.14 17.37 8.05
N LEU A 34 4.11 16.47 7.95
CA LEU A 34 5.52 16.74 8.23
C LEU A 34 6.28 17.31 7.03
N LEU A 35 5.74 17.20 5.82
CA LEU A 35 6.43 17.61 4.59
C LEU A 35 6.86 19.07 4.64
N CYS A 36 5.98 19.96 5.12
CA CYS A 36 6.26 21.41 5.19
C CYS A 36 6.97 21.83 6.48
N SER A 37 6.77 21.10 7.58
CA SER A 37 7.20 21.52 8.92
C SER A 37 8.52 20.86 9.36
N SER A 38 8.76 19.61 8.97
CA SER A 38 9.93 18.82 9.39
C SER A 38 10.27 17.76 8.34
N PRO A 39 10.88 18.16 7.21
CA PRO A 39 11.07 17.28 6.05
C PRO A 39 11.96 16.05 6.33
N SER A 40 12.93 16.19 7.23
CA SER A 40 13.78 15.06 7.67
C SER A 40 12.99 13.98 8.39
N GLN A 41 11.97 14.37 9.17
CA GLN A 41 11.07 13.43 9.83
C GLN A 41 10.10 12.79 8.81
N ALA A 42 9.60 13.56 7.84
CA ALA A 42 8.78 13.04 6.74
C ALA A 42 9.51 11.93 5.96
N LEU A 43 10.81 12.11 5.68
CA LEU A 43 11.66 11.06 5.11
C LEU A 43 11.72 9.80 5.99
N GLY A 44 11.86 9.97 7.30
CA GLY A 44 11.83 8.86 8.26
C GLY A 44 10.52 8.06 8.19
N VAL A 45 9.38 8.76 8.24
CA VAL A 45 8.05 8.14 8.17
C VAL A 45 7.80 7.47 6.81
N SER A 46 8.28 8.06 5.70
CA SER A 46 8.13 7.46 4.37
C SER A 46 8.78 6.07 4.25
N ARG A 47 9.81 5.77 5.04
CA ARG A 47 10.42 4.42 5.08
C ARG A 47 9.50 3.39 5.74
N LEU A 48 8.62 3.81 6.65
CA LEU A 48 7.62 2.93 7.26
C LEU A 48 6.55 2.49 6.26
N ILE A 49 6.21 3.35 5.30
CA ILE A 49 5.24 3.04 4.23
C ILE A 49 5.64 1.77 3.47
N LYS A 50 6.93 1.60 3.18
CA LYS A 50 7.45 0.37 2.54
C LYS A 50 7.23 -0.89 3.38
N ARG A 51 7.28 -0.78 4.71
CA ARG A 51 7.00 -1.92 5.61
C ARG A 51 5.52 -2.28 5.60
N TYR A 52 4.64 -1.27 5.55
CA TYR A 52 3.20 -1.48 5.40
C TYR A 52 2.84 -2.09 4.05
N GLU A 53 3.53 -1.71 2.97
CA GLU A 53 3.38 -2.36 1.66
C GLU A 53 3.71 -3.86 1.72
N VAL A 54 4.79 -4.23 2.41
CA VAL A 54 5.15 -5.64 2.62
C VAL A 54 4.08 -6.39 3.41
N LEU A 55 3.50 -5.78 4.45
CA LEU A 55 2.39 -6.35 5.22
C LEU A 55 1.14 -6.55 4.35
N LEU A 56 0.81 -5.58 3.49
CA LEU A 56 -0.32 -5.69 2.57
C LEU A 56 -0.11 -6.82 1.55
N HIS A 57 1.08 -6.95 1.00
CA HIS A 57 1.42 -8.03 0.07
C HIS A 57 1.40 -9.41 0.76
N SER A 58 2.02 -9.52 1.93
CA SER A 58 2.05 -10.80 2.65
C SER A 58 0.64 -11.21 3.10
N GLY A 59 -0.18 -10.27 3.55
CA GLY A 59 -1.59 -10.52 3.89
C GLY A 59 -2.40 -11.00 2.68
N SER A 60 -2.23 -10.35 1.53
CA SER A 60 -2.88 -10.78 0.28
C SER A 60 -2.47 -12.19 -0.14
N VAL A 61 -1.18 -12.52 -0.04
CA VAL A 61 -0.67 -13.88 -0.35
C VAL A 61 -1.25 -14.91 0.62
N LEU A 62 -1.32 -14.59 1.92
CA LEU A 62 -1.93 -15.49 2.91
C LEU A 62 -3.40 -15.77 2.60
N LEU A 63 -4.18 -14.76 2.19
CA LEU A 63 -5.57 -14.94 1.79
C LEU A 63 -5.69 -15.78 0.51
N LEU A 64 -4.86 -15.55 -0.50
CA LEU A 64 -4.84 -16.36 -1.72
C LEU A 64 -4.51 -17.84 -1.44
N VAL A 65 -3.51 -18.10 -0.60
CA VAL A 65 -3.16 -19.46 -0.18
C VAL A 65 -4.30 -20.09 0.63
N SER A 66 -4.93 -19.32 1.53
CA SER A 66 -6.07 -19.76 2.32
C SER A 66 -7.24 -20.21 1.42
N GLU A 67 -7.67 -19.38 0.46
CA GLU A 67 -8.76 -19.70 -0.47
C GLU A 67 -8.42 -20.86 -1.40
N THR A 68 -7.15 -20.97 -1.82
CA THR A 68 -6.70 -22.12 -2.60
C THR A 68 -6.86 -23.42 -1.82
N LEU A 69 -6.54 -23.41 -0.51
CA LEU A 69 -6.76 -24.56 0.35
C LEU A 69 -8.24 -24.87 0.55
N VAL A 70 -9.11 -23.85 0.65
CA VAL A 70 -10.58 -24.04 0.69
C VAL A 70 -11.03 -24.72 -0.59
N LEU A 71 -10.66 -24.21 -1.75
CA LEU A 71 -11.02 -24.77 -3.06
C LEU A 71 -10.60 -26.23 -3.21
N VAL A 72 -9.38 -26.57 -2.79
CA VAL A 72 -8.89 -27.96 -2.82
C VAL A 72 -9.68 -28.85 -1.86
N SER A 73 -10.05 -28.34 -0.68
CA SER A 73 -10.82 -29.11 0.31
C SER A 73 -12.31 -29.24 -0.04
N SER A 74 -12.85 -28.30 -0.83
CA SER A 74 -14.28 -28.15 -1.12
C SER A 74 -14.64 -28.54 -2.55
N ALA A 75 -13.72 -29.14 -3.32
CA ALA A 75 -13.92 -29.50 -4.73
C ALA A 75 -15.13 -30.44 -5.01
N LEU A 76 -15.77 -30.97 -3.96
CA LEU A 76 -16.91 -31.87 -4.03
C LEU A 76 -18.26 -31.20 -3.73
N SER A 77 -18.30 -29.96 -3.20
CA SER A 77 -19.55 -29.24 -2.96
C SER A 77 -19.64 -27.97 -3.82
N SER A 78 -20.70 -27.88 -4.63
CA SER A 78 -20.92 -26.81 -5.61
C SER A 78 -20.92 -25.40 -4.98
N ASP A 79 -21.51 -25.28 -3.80
CA ASP A 79 -21.74 -23.99 -3.15
C ASP A 79 -20.45 -23.43 -2.55
N ALA A 80 -19.66 -24.27 -1.88
CA ALA A 80 -18.37 -23.89 -1.33
C ALA A 80 -17.31 -23.66 -2.42
N PHE A 81 -17.43 -24.34 -3.56
CA PHE A 81 -16.58 -24.08 -4.73
C PHE A 81 -16.85 -22.70 -5.33
N LEU A 82 -18.12 -22.32 -5.54
CA LEU A 82 -18.48 -21.00 -6.06
C LEU A 82 -18.05 -19.87 -5.12
N GLN A 83 -18.23 -20.06 -3.81
CA GLN A 83 -17.77 -19.11 -2.80
C GLN A 83 -16.24 -18.95 -2.82
N GLY A 84 -15.50 -20.07 -2.88
CA GLY A 84 -14.03 -20.05 -2.95
C GLY A 84 -13.49 -19.39 -4.23
N VAL A 85 -14.14 -19.61 -5.38
CA VAL A 85 -13.75 -18.95 -6.64
C VAL A 85 -14.02 -17.45 -6.56
N GLY A 86 -15.18 -17.05 -6.04
CA GLY A 86 -15.52 -15.64 -5.83
C GLY A 86 -14.53 -14.93 -4.90
N GLY A 87 -14.21 -15.54 -3.77
CA GLY A 87 -13.22 -15.04 -2.81
C GLY A 87 -11.83 -14.89 -3.46
N LEU A 88 -11.37 -15.92 -4.17
CA LEU A 88 -10.08 -15.89 -4.86
C LEU A 88 -10.00 -14.75 -5.90
N LEU A 89 -11.09 -14.51 -6.65
CA LEU A 89 -11.13 -13.47 -7.67
C LEU A 89 -11.07 -12.08 -7.06
N VAL A 90 -11.75 -11.86 -5.93
CA VAL A 90 -11.66 -10.63 -5.14
C VAL A 90 -10.23 -10.43 -4.66
N TYR A 91 -9.62 -11.41 -3.98
CA TYR A 91 -8.26 -11.27 -3.47
C TYR A 91 -7.21 -11.08 -4.57
N LEU A 92 -7.42 -11.68 -5.74
CA LEU A 92 -6.56 -11.46 -6.91
C LEU A 92 -6.64 -10.00 -7.42
N LEU A 93 -7.86 -9.45 -7.53
CA LEU A 93 -8.05 -8.06 -7.92
C LEU A 93 -7.42 -7.10 -6.90
N LEU A 94 -7.52 -7.42 -5.61
CA LEU A 94 -6.89 -6.64 -4.54
C LEU A 94 -5.36 -6.67 -4.62
N PHE A 95 -4.79 -7.86 -4.85
CA PHE A 95 -3.35 -8.04 -5.03
C PHE A 95 -2.83 -7.27 -6.25
N ILE A 96 -3.55 -7.34 -7.38
CA ILE A 96 -3.23 -6.59 -8.60
C ILE A 96 -3.31 -5.07 -8.35
N ASN A 97 -4.36 -4.59 -7.68
CA ASN A 97 -4.49 -3.16 -7.36
C ASN A 97 -3.31 -2.65 -6.52
N GLY A 98 -2.92 -3.40 -5.48
CA GLY A 98 -1.75 -3.10 -4.66
C GLY A 98 -0.44 -2.99 -5.47
N LEU A 99 -0.24 -3.91 -6.42
CA LEU A 99 0.96 -3.93 -7.27
C LEU A 99 1.00 -2.79 -8.30
N PHE A 100 -0.11 -2.50 -8.96
CA PHE A 100 -0.13 -1.61 -10.14
C PHE A 100 -0.47 -0.15 -9.82
N LEU A 101 -1.19 0.14 -8.74
CA LEU A 101 -1.61 1.50 -8.40
C LEU A 101 -0.84 2.07 -7.20
N ALA A 102 -0.70 1.30 -6.12
CA ALA A 102 -0.09 1.78 -4.87
C ALA A 102 1.42 1.99 -4.99
N LYS A 103 2.12 0.93 -5.39
CA LYS A 103 3.58 0.89 -5.41
C LYS A 103 4.21 1.95 -6.33
N PRO A 104 3.73 2.15 -7.58
CA PRO A 104 4.32 3.17 -8.46
C PRO A 104 4.10 4.59 -7.95
N ALA A 105 2.98 4.86 -7.27
CA ALA A 105 2.71 6.18 -6.69
C ALA A 105 3.68 6.48 -5.54
N TRP A 106 3.94 5.51 -4.67
CA TRP A 106 4.89 5.65 -3.56
C TRP A 106 6.34 5.76 -4.01
N ASP A 107 6.76 4.92 -4.95
CA ASP A 107 8.11 5.01 -5.51
C ASP A 107 8.35 6.36 -6.17
N LYS A 108 7.32 6.92 -6.80
CA LYS A 108 7.38 8.27 -7.37
C LYS A 108 7.43 9.34 -6.27
N LEU A 109 6.63 9.24 -5.20
CA LEU A 109 6.71 10.17 -4.08
C LEU A 109 8.10 10.14 -3.41
N ALA A 110 8.63 8.95 -3.14
CA ALA A 110 9.92 8.77 -2.50
C ALA A 110 11.08 9.37 -3.31
N LYS A 111 10.96 9.40 -4.65
CA LYS A 111 11.91 10.07 -5.54
C LYS A 111 11.73 11.60 -5.58
N LEU A 112 10.49 12.08 -5.58
CA LEU A 112 10.18 13.52 -5.67
C LEU A 112 10.42 14.26 -4.36
N MET A 113 10.25 13.59 -3.21
CA MET A 113 10.31 14.24 -1.91
C MET A 113 11.70 14.84 -1.60
N PRO A 114 12.84 14.14 -1.82
CA PRO A 114 14.17 14.76 -1.69
C PRO A 114 14.37 15.96 -2.63
N GLN A 115 13.88 15.87 -3.88
CA GLN A 115 14.02 16.94 -4.87
C GLN A 115 13.24 18.20 -4.48
N TRP A 116 12.03 18.04 -3.96
CA TRP A 116 11.23 19.13 -3.41
C TRP A 116 11.91 19.80 -2.21
N MET A 117 12.53 19.00 -1.35
CA MET A 117 13.28 19.50 -0.19
C MET A 117 14.50 20.34 -0.59
N MET A 118 15.18 19.98 -1.69
CA MET A 118 16.25 20.79 -2.28
C MET A 118 15.73 22.10 -2.87
N ALA A 119 14.66 22.04 -3.67
CA ALA A 119 14.10 23.19 -4.36
C ALA A 119 13.55 24.27 -3.41
N ASN A 120 13.12 23.88 -2.21
CA ASN A 120 12.57 24.77 -1.20
C ASN A 120 13.54 25.11 -0.05
N GLY A 121 14.85 24.85 -0.21
CA GLY A 121 15.88 25.35 0.71
C GLY A 121 15.87 24.71 2.11
N SER A 122 15.22 23.55 2.27
CA SER A 122 14.97 22.94 3.58
C SER A 122 16.12 22.07 4.11
N ILE A 123 17.19 21.85 3.33
CA ILE A 123 18.39 21.13 3.76
C ILE A 123 19.66 21.81 3.22
N PRO A 124 20.45 22.51 4.06
CA PRO A 124 21.79 23.00 3.72
C PRO A 124 22.81 21.87 3.42
N SER A 125 22.61 20.66 3.95
CA SER A 125 23.53 19.53 3.80
C SER A 125 23.32 18.64 2.56
N LEU A 126 22.28 18.87 1.74
CA LEU A 126 22.06 18.07 0.53
C LEU A 126 22.81 18.64 -0.69
N MET A 127 23.13 19.94 -0.69
CA MET A 127 24.03 20.52 -1.70
C MET A 127 25.40 19.84 -1.69
N ALA A 128 25.89 19.42 -0.51
CA ALA A 128 27.13 18.66 -0.39
C ALA A 128 27.01 17.19 -0.86
N ALA A 129 25.79 16.63 -0.93
CA ALA A 129 25.55 15.26 -1.39
C ALA A 129 25.19 15.18 -2.89
N MET A 130 24.82 16.32 -3.50
CA MET A 130 24.26 16.41 -4.85
C MET A 130 25.27 16.71 -5.96
N GLU A 131 26.54 16.97 -5.63
CA GLU A 131 27.59 17.24 -6.63
C GLU A 131 27.81 16.05 -7.60
N HIS A 132 27.21 14.89 -7.34
CA HIS A 132 27.37 13.67 -8.13
C HIS A 132 26.15 13.14 -8.90
N THR A 133 24.96 13.77 -8.85
CA THR A 133 23.78 13.24 -9.59
C THR A 133 22.93 14.34 -10.23
N SER A 134 23.30 14.76 -11.44
CA SER A 134 22.60 15.79 -12.22
C SER A 134 21.45 15.22 -13.06
N THR A 135 20.22 15.50 -12.62
CA THR A 135 19.09 15.96 -13.45
C THR A 135 18.15 16.70 -12.48
N LEU A 136 18.44 17.99 -12.28
CA LEU A 136 17.65 18.86 -11.42
C LEU A 136 16.36 19.23 -12.15
N TYR A 137 15.22 18.72 -11.66
CA TYR A 137 13.89 19.19 -12.08
C TYR A 137 13.68 20.64 -11.61
N THR A 138 12.98 21.42 -12.41
CA THR A 138 12.57 22.78 -12.00
C THR A 138 11.55 22.71 -10.86
N LYS A 139 11.48 23.76 -10.03
CA LYS A 139 10.54 23.84 -8.91
C LYS A 139 9.08 23.59 -9.35
N GLU A 140 8.69 24.16 -10.48
CA GLU A 140 7.36 24.03 -11.07
C GLU A 140 7.04 22.59 -11.51
N GLU A 141 8.03 21.88 -12.07
CA GLU A 141 7.89 20.46 -12.43
C GLU A 141 7.75 19.56 -11.21
N VAL A 142 8.46 19.87 -10.12
CA VAL A 142 8.37 19.13 -8.87
C VAL A 142 7.00 19.34 -8.23
N GLU A 143 6.50 20.58 -8.14
CA GLU A 143 5.17 20.89 -7.60
C GLU A 143 4.05 20.24 -8.42
N THR A 144 4.12 20.32 -9.74
CA THR A 144 3.15 19.67 -10.64
C THR A 144 3.18 18.13 -10.51
N SER A 145 4.36 17.56 -10.30
CA SER A 145 4.53 16.13 -10.11
C SER A 145 4.04 15.67 -8.74
N LEU A 146 4.27 16.44 -7.69
CA LEU A 146 3.73 16.20 -6.35
C LEU A 146 2.21 16.27 -6.34
N LYS A 147 1.60 17.26 -7.02
CA LYS A 147 0.14 17.34 -7.13
C LYS A 147 -0.45 16.12 -7.83
N ARG A 148 0.18 15.64 -8.91
CA ARG A 148 -0.22 14.39 -9.59
C ARG A 148 -0.07 13.16 -8.71
N VAL A 149 0.98 13.11 -7.89
CA VAL A 149 1.19 12.00 -6.94
C VAL A 149 0.18 12.07 -5.79
N SER A 150 -0.11 13.25 -5.26
CA SER A 150 -1.15 13.48 -4.25
C SER A 150 -2.51 12.95 -4.73
N ASN A 151 -2.94 13.34 -5.93
CA ASN A 151 -4.21 12.86 -6.49
C ASN A 151 -4.23 11.32 -6.66
N ARG A 152 -3.10 10.69 -6.99
CA ARG A 152 -3.00 9.22 -7.07
C ARG A 152 -3.01 8.56 -5.69
N LEU A 153 -2.42 9.20 -4.69
CA LEU A 153 -2.44 8.74 -3.31
C LEU A 153 -3.81 8.88 -2.68
N GLU A 154 -4.57 9.92 -3.02
CA GLU A 154 -5.98 10.04 -2.65
C GLU A 154 -6.80 8.92 -3.27
N LEU A 155 -6.66 8.68 -4.58
CA LEU A 155 -7.31 7.54 -5.26
C LEU A 155 -6.94 6.20 -4.60
N PHE A 156 -5.69 6.05 -4.16
CA PHE A 156 -5.24 4.88 -3.44
C PHE A 156 -5.88 4.78 -2.04
N GLN A 157 -5.95 5.88 -1.27
CA GLN A 157 -6.65 5.91 0.02
C GLN A 157 -8.13 5.58 -0.12
N TRP A 158 -8.79 6.08 -1.17
CA TRP A 158 -10.17 5.69 -1.49
C TRP A 158 -10.26 4.19 -1.80
N SER A 159 -9.30 3.63 -2.53
CA SER A 159 -9.26 2.20 -2.80
C SER A 159 -9.02 1.35 -1.53
N GLU A 160 -8.16 1.81 -0.60
CA GLU A 160 -7.95 1.16 0.71
C GLU A 160 -9.18 1.30 1.62
N THR A 161 -9.93 2.39 1.51
CA THR A 161 -11.17 2.60 2.27
C THR A 161 -12.29 1.69 1.74
N ILE A 162 -12.44 1.59 0.41
CA ILE A 162 -13.36 0.66 -0.24
C ILE A 162 -12.97 -0.79 0.07
N LEU A 163 -11.66 -1.08 0.14
CA LEU A 163 -11.13 -2.38 0.55
C LEU A 163 -11.56 -2.71 1.99
N LEU A 164 -11.28 -1.82 2.95
CA LEU A 164 -11.68 -2.02 4.36
C LEU A 164 -13.19 -2.21 4.49
N PHE A 165 -13.98 -1.43 3.75
CA PHE A 165 -15.43 -1.57 3.73
C PHE A 165 -15.88 -2.91 3.12
N SER A 166 -15.31 -3.31 1.98
CA SER A 166 -15.62 -4.59 1.33
C SER A 166 -15.23 -5.78 2.20
N MET A 167 -14.11 -5.68 2.91
CA MET A 167 -13.64 -6.66 3.87
C MET A 167 -14.57 -6.76 5.10
N LEU A 168 -15.10 -5.64 5.60
CA LEU A 168 -16.11 -5.64 6.66
C LEU A 168 -17.43 -6.28 6.22
N VAL A 169 -17.86 -6.03 4.97
CA VAL A 169 -19.05 -6.67 4.39
C VAL A 169 -18.85 -8.18 4.21
N LEU A 170 -17.67 -8.62 3.78
CA LEU A 170 -17.32 -10.04 3.62
C LEU A 170 -17.25 -10.79 4.95
N ILE A 171 -16.87 -10.14 6.05
CA ILE A 171 -16.91 -10.72 7.40
C ILE A 171 -18.37 -10.84 7.91
N ALA A 172 -19.25 -9.92 7.50
CA ALA A 172 -20.62 -9.85 7.99
C ALA A 172 -21.60 -10.82 7.28
N LEU A 173 -21.17 -11.45 6.19
CA LEU A 173 -21.91 -12.44 5.40
C LEU A 173 -21.47 -13.86 5.77
#